data_AF-B1FQL1-F1
#
_entry.id   AF-B1FQL1-F1
#
_cell.length_a   1.000
_cell.length_b   1.000
_cell.length_c   1.000
_cell.angle_alpha   90.00
_cell.angle_beta   90.00
_cell.angle_gamma   90.00
#
_symmetry.space_group_name_H-M   'P 1'
#
loop_
_entity.id
_entity.type
_entity.pdbx_description
1 polymer ?
#
loop_
_entity_poly.entity_id
_entity_poly.type
_entity_poly.pdbx_seq_one_letter_code
_entity_poly.pdbx_strand_id
1 'polypeptide(L)'
;MPLTSFREPVVARVERRLKSAARSLGTADPFAPSRDLFLRTFGDGADDLRFRDNALMPMAVPFEPSFSESQPGKLRFTIEPLPPEASAIDRRDESTREMRKLIRDFIGREALHWFDQASEPFRGFARPGGNLDYGAFFGSSYDRDGLYASKVYYELPGDAGTIENLPRDLAGVVQAALRMVPGLKPLFTTMAAQRDLGGQRLTFACTQALRLADLQPVMDVLGIGHRLPGIMQLVGLVLGGRFDLPPHGALLAFGLGPDGPDLELYVLLSAIPDVPPAFLSLLTMGLAERPRGLHALERWMGAFTPEDAHWPGRFSIVSLRTDAASPARVSLYLRPIEFELPVDVPAQAH
;
A
#
# COMPACT_ATOMS: atom_id res chain seq x y z
N MET A 1 -18.06 -13.34 22.40
CA MET A 1 -16.91 -14.20 22.78
C MET A 1 -15.96 -13.37 23.61
N PRO A 2 -15.46 -13.85 24.76
CA PRO A 2 -14.63 -13.03 25.62
C PRO A 2 -13.25 -12.80 24.96
N LEU A 3 -12.85 -11.53 24.98
CA LEU A 3 -11.61 -10.90 24.53
C LEU A 3 -10.37 -11.50 25.25
N THR A 4 -9.94 -12.72 24.92
CA THR A 4 -8.80 -13.37 25.59
C THR A 4 -7.45 -13.21 24.88
N SER A 5 -7.36 -12.55 23.72
CA SER A 5 -6.08 -12.40 23.00
C SER A 5 -5.22 -11.20 23.44
N PHE A 6 -5.60 -10.48 24.49
CA PHE A 6 -4.97 -9.19 24.87
C PHE A 6 -3.71 -9.30 25.75
N ARG A 7 -3.00 -10.43 25.71
CA ARG A 7 -1.82 -10.67 26.58
C ARG A 7 -0.51 -10.80 25.83
N GLU A 8 -0.56 -11.00 24.52
CA GLU A 8 0.64 -11.21 23.72
C GLU A 8 1.13 -9.89 23.10
N PRO A 9 2.43 -9.55 23.21
CA PRO A 9 2.99 -8.36 22.58
C PRO A 9 2.68 -8.29 21.09
N VAL A 10 2.42 -7.08 20.58
CA VAL A 10 2.07 -6.87 19.16
C VAL A 10 3.15 -7.45 18.23
N VAL A 11 4.42 -7.26 18.57
CA VAL A 11 5.54 -7.82 17.79
C VAL A 11 5.48 -9.34 17.64
N ALA A 12 5.11 -10.08 18.70
CA ALA A 12 5.04 -11.53 18.66
C ALA A 12 3.87 -12.02 17.80
N ARG A 13 2.75 -11.28 17.82
CA ARG A 13 1.60 -11.53 16.95
C ARG A 13 1.93 -11.28 15.48
N VAL A 14 2.61 -10.17 15.17
CA VAL A 14 3.10 -9.86 13.81
C VAL A 14 4.08 -10.94 13.34
N GLU A 15 5.03 -11.34 14.19
CA GLU A 15 5.99 -12.42 13.89
C GLU A 15 5.28 -13.73 13.56
N ARG A 16 4.35 -14.17 14.42
CA ARG A 16 3.58 -15.40 14.19
C ARG A 16 2.79 -15.32 12.89
N ARG A 17 2.09 -14.21 12.63
CA ARG A 17 1.29 -14.03 11.40
C ARG A 17 2.17 -14.12 10.16
N LEU A 18 3.28 -13.39 10.14
CA LEU A 18 4.21 -13.39 9.01
C LEU A 18 4.82 -14.76 8.76
N LYS A 19 5.28 -15.46 9.81
CA LYS A 19 5.80 -16.83 9.68
C LYS A 19 4.76 -17.83 9.21
N SER A 20 3.53 -17.73 9.72
CA SER A 20 2.42 -18.58 9.29
C SER A 20 2.09 -18.34 7.81
N ALA A 21 1.91 -17.08 7.42
CA ALA A 21 1.62 -16.70 6.05
C ALA A 21 2.75 -17.10 5.09
N ALA A 22 4.02 -16.94 5.48
CA ALA A 22 5.17 -17.34 4.67
C ALA A 22 5.18 -18.85 4.40
N ARG A 23 4.90 -19.67 5.41
CA ARG A 23 4.77 -21.13 5.24
C ARG A 23 3.63 -21.51 4.30
N SER A 24 2.45 -20.89 4.45
CA SER A 24 1.27 -21.16 3.61
C SER A 24 1.46 -20.70 2.16
N LEU A 25 2.17 -19.59 1.95
CA LEU A 25 2.44 -19.05 0.63
C LEU A 25 3.65 -19.69 -0.06
N GLY A 26 4.56 -20.31 0.70
CA GLY A 26 5.81 -20.88 0.20
C GLY A 26 6.89 -19.82 -0.02
N THR A 27 6.94 -18.79 0.82
CA THR A 27 7.92 -17.70 0.74
C THR A 27 8.95 -17.79 1.86
N ALA A 28 10.06 -17.06 1.73
CA ALA A 28 10.99 -16.86 2.84
C ALA A 28 10.32 -16.13 4.01
N ASP A 29 10.89 -16.29 5.22
CA ASP A 29 10.44 -15.60 6.43
C ASP A 29 10.76 -14.10 6.33
N PRO A 30 9.73 -13.22 6.24
CA PRO A 30 9.94 -11.79 6.11
C PRO A 30 10.27 -11.10 7.44
N PHE A 31 10.05 -11.78 8.58
CA PHE A 31 10.28 -11.19 9.90
C PHE A 31 11.78 -11.13 10.22
N ALA A 32 12.51 -12.21 9.96
CA ALA A 32 13.94 -12.31 10.26
C ALA A 32 14.82 -11.17 9.72
N PRO A 33 14.76 -10.79 8.42
CA PRO A 33 15.61 -9.73 7.87
C PRO A 33 15.27 -8.33 8.44
N SER A 34 14.03 -8.08 8.84
CA SER A 34 13.57 -6.80 9.40
C SER A 34 13.23 -6.87 10.90
N ARG A 35 13.77 -7.87 11.61
CA ARG A 35 13.47 -8.12 13.02
C ARG A 35 13.66 -6.88 13.88
N ASP A 36 14.77 -6.17 13.70
CA ASP A 36 15.07 -5.01 14.53
C ASP A 36 14.10 -3.84 14.28
N LEU A 37 13.64 -3.66 13.03
CA LEU A 37 12.60 -2.68 12.72
C LEU A 37 11.28 -3.06 13.40
N PHE A 38 10.89 -4.33 13.34
CA PHE A 38 9.68 -4.81 14.02
C PHE A 38 9.75 -4.65 15.54
N LEU A 39 10.90 -4.94 16.15
CA LEU A 39 11.10 -4.74 17.58
C LEU A 39 11.02 -3.27 17.98
N ARG A 40 11.59 -2.36 17.18
CA ARG A 40 11.47 -0.92 17.46
C ARG A 40 10.05 -0.40 17.24
N THR A 41 9.31 -0.96 16.28
CA THR A 41 7.97 -0.51 15.92
C THR A 41 6.89 -1.04 16.87
N PHE A 42 6.99 -2.31 17.27
CA PHE A 42 5.95 -3.04 17.99
C PHE A 42 6.41 -3.62 19.33
N GLY A 43 7.60 -3.24 19.81
CA GLY A 43 8.22 -3.81 21.02
C GLY A 43 7.57 -3.37 22.33
N ASP A 44 6.86 -2.24 22.32
CA ASP A 44 6.18 -1.72 23.49
C ASP A 44 4.82 -2.40 23.69
N GLY A 45 4.74 -3.26 24.71
CA GLY A 45 3.49 -3.76 25.29
C GLY A 45 2.55 -4.56 24.37
N ALA A 46 1.53 -5.18 24.99
CA ALA A 46 0.40 -5.76 24.27
C ALA A 46 -0.71 -4.70 24.17
N ASP A 47 -1.33 -4.58 22.98
CA ASP A 47 -2.53 -3.78 22.71
C ASP A 47 -2.46 -2.32 23.14
N ASP A 48 -1.42 -1.69 22.60
CA ASP A 48 -1.21 -0.28 22.79
C ASP A 48 -2.24 0.53 22.01
N LEU A 49 -3.25 1.05 22.73
CA LEU A 49 -4.23 1.98 22.17
C LEU A 49 -3.59 3.21 21.54
N ARG A 50 -2.31 3.50 21.83
CA ARG A 50 -1.53 4.54 21.13
C ARG A 50 -1.46 4.29 19.62
N PHE A 51 -1.59 3.05 19.14
CA PHE A 51 -1.64 2.77 17.70
C PHE A 51 -2.95 3.23 17.03
N ARG A 52 -3.99 3.65 17.76
CA ARG A 52 -5.29 4.04 17.16
C ARG A 52 -5.17 5.13 16.11
N ASP A 53 -4.28 6.10 16.33
CA ASP A 53 -4.17 7.30 15.50
C ASP A 53 -3.05 7.23 14.45
N ASN A 54 -2.56 6.02 14.14
CA ASN A 54 -1.56 5.84 13.08
C ASN A 54 -2.12 6.22 11.70
N ALA A 55 -1.25 6.69 10.81
CA ALA A 55 -1.61 7.20 9.49
C ALA A 55 -1.84 6.09 8.45
N LEU A 56 -1.23 4.91 8.63
CA LEU A 56 -1.35 3.80 7.66
C LEU A 56 -2.73 3.11 7.74
N MET A 57 -3.15 2.75 8.94
CA MET A 57 -4.36 2.00 9.26
C MET A 57 -4.99 2.48 10.57
N PRO A 58 -5.70 3.63 10.57
CA PRO A 58 -6.36 4.14 11.75
C PRO A 58 -7.28 3.09 12.41
N MET A 59 -7.26 3.02 13.74
CA MET A 59 -7.96 2.04 14.59
C MET A 59 -7.45 0.59 14.50
N ALA A 60 -6.23 0.37 14.05
CA ALA A 60 -5.57 -0.93 14.04
C ALA A 60 -4.07 -0.78 14.30
N VAL A 61 -3.36 -1.89 14.52
CA VAL A 61 -1.88 -1.89 14.45
C VAL A 61 -1.46 -1.48 13.02
N PRO A 62 -0.43 -0.62 12.83
CA PRO A 62 0.03 -0.17 11.52
C PRO A 62 0.78 -1.27 10.75
N PHE A 63 0.07 -2.34 10.40
CA PHE A 63 0.56 -3.48 9.64
C PHE A 63 -0.46 -3.90 8.59
N GLU A 64 -0.16 -3.59 7.33
CA GLU A 64 -1.04 -3.77 6.18
C GLU A 64 -0.49 -4.82 5.20
N PRO A 65 -0.86 -6.10 5.34
CA PRO A 65 -0.66 -7.09 4.28
C PRO A 65 -1.40 -6.69 3.01
N SER A 66 -0.80 -6.98 1.85
CA SER A 66 -1.48 -6.81 0.57
C SER A 66 -1.35 -8.02 -0.35
N PHE A 67 -2.37 -8.24 -1.18
CA PHE A 67 -2.35 -9.14 -2.32
C PHE A 67 -2.10 -8.34 -3.60
N SER A 68 -1.46 -8.93 -4.60
CA SER A 68 -1.38 -8.34 -5.93
C SER A 68 -1.41 -9.43 -7.00
N GLU A 69 -2.33 -9.32 -7.95
CA GLU A 69 -2.49 -10.28 -9.06
C GLU A 69 -1.26 -10.32 -9.97
N SER A 70 -0.52 -9.21 -10.09
CA SER A 70 0.76 -9.17 -10.83
C SER A 70 1.89 -9.88 -10.09
N GLN A 71 1.72 -10.17 -8.80
CA GLN A 71 2.72 -10.80 -7.94
C GLN A 71 2.07 -11.88 -7.04
N PRO A 72 1.40 -12.87 -7.65
CA PRO A 72 0.45 -13.75 -6.94
C PRO A 72 1.11 -14.70 -5.94
N GLY A 73 2.40 -14.96 -6.08
CA GLY A 73 3.18 -15.85 -5.20
C GLY A 73 4.00 -15.12 -4.14
N LYS A 74 3.77 -13.82 -3.92
CA LYS A 74 4.59 -13.01 -3.00
C LYS A 74 3.84 -12.66 -1.74
N LEU A 75 4.52 -12.77 -0.61
CA LEU A 75 4.07 -12.19 0.65
C LEU A 75 4.55 -10.74 0.68
N ARG A 76 3.63 -9.79 0.86
CA ARG A 76 3.96 -8.37 0.91
C ARG A 76 3.16 -7.66 2.00
N PHE A 77 3.78 -6.65 2.60
CA PHE A 77 3.17 -5.84 3.64
C PHE A 77 3.76 -4.43 3.63
N THR A 78 3.03 -3.50 4.25
CA THR A 78 3.45 -2.14 4.56
C THR A 78 3.27 -1.91 6.06
N ILE A 79 4.17 -1.15 6.69
CA ILE A 79 4.04 -0.68 8.06
C ILE A 79 4.29 0.83 8.15
N GLU A 80 3.71 1.43 9.18
CA GLU A 80 4.21 2.69 9.73
C GLU A 80 5.28 2.34 10.77
N PRO A 81 6.55 2.72 10.56
CA PRO A 81 7.63 2.34 11.45
C PRO A 81 7.62 3.17 12.73
N LEU A 82 8.27 2.63 13.76
CA LEU A 82 8.42 3.23 15.10
C LEU A 82 7.09 3.35 15.87
N PRO A 83 7.16 3.55 17.20
CA PRO A 83 5.97 3.73 18.02
C PRO A 83 5.22 5.04 17.70
N PRO A 84 3.97 5.19 18.16
CA PRO A 84 3.12 6.35 17.86
C PRO A 84 3.71 7.71 18.28
N GLU A 85 4.54 7.75 19.33
CA GLU A 85 5.24 8.93 19.81
C GLU A 85 6.40 9.41 18.93
N ALA A 86 6.84 8.59 17.96
CA ALA A 86 7.94 8.96 17.07
C ALA A 86 7.54 10.12 16.15
N SER A 87 8.49 11.00 15.82
CA SER A 87 8.23 12.08 14.88
C SER A 87 8.15 11.56 13.45
N ALA A 88 7.45 12.27 12.57
CA ALA A 88 7.43 11.97 11.13
C ALA A 88 8.85 11.91 10.53
N ILE A 89 9.76 12.77 10.99
CA ILE A 89 11.17 12.76 10.54
C ILE A 89 11.86 11.44 10.93
N ASP A 90 11.66 10.98 12.17
CA ASP A 90 12.24 9.71 12.64
C ASP A 90 11.70 8.53 11.83
N ARG A 91 10.39 8.50 11.52
CA ARG A 91 9.77 7.44 10.71
C ARG A 91 10.32 7.39 9.29
N ARG A 92 10.55 8.55 8.69
CA ARG A 92 11.19 8.67 7.37
C ARG A 92 12.62 8.16 7.38
N ASP A 93 13.40 8.57 8.37
CA ASP A 93 14.82 8.20 8.48
C ASP A 93 14.95 6.71 8.82
N GLU A 94 14.05 6.17 9.65
CA GLU A 94 13.93 4.74 9.95
C GLU A 94 13.60 3.91 8.70
N SER A 95 12.56 4.30 7.95
CA SER A 95 12.17 3.62 6.70
C SER A 95 13.31 3.60 5.70
N THR A 96 14.00 4.74 5.57
CA THR A 96 15.15 4.89 4.68
C THR A 96 16.31 4.00 5.12
N ARG A 97 16.60 3.94 6.42
CA ARG A 97 17.67 3.13 6.97
C ARG A 97 17.42 1.63 6.74
N GLU A 98 16.19 1.16 7.01
CA GLU A 98 15.85 -0.25 6.77
C GLU A 98 15.88 -0.59 5.28
N MET A 99 15.35 0.28 4.42
CA MET A 99 15.43 0.14 2.96
C MET A 99 16.88 -0.01 2.48
N ARG A 100 17.79 0.88 2.90
CA ARG A 100 19.22 0.81 2.56
C ARG A 100 19.85 -0.50 3.03
N LYS A 101 19.55 -0.93 4.26
CA LYS A 101 20.05 -2.19 4.83
C LYS A 101 19.60 -3.37 3.97
N LEU A 102 18.30 -3.50 3.70
CA LEU A 102 17.77 -4.63 2.93
C LEU A 102 18.29 -4.66 1.49
N ILE A 103 18.36 -3.51 0.81
CA ILE A 103 18.92 -3.46 -0.55
C ILE A 103 20.38 -3.89 -0.54
N ARG A 104 21.19 -3.36 0.39
CA ARG A 104 22.60 -3.71 0.49
C ARG A 104 22.81 -5.20 0.73
N ASP A 105 22.02 -5.77 1.63
CA ASP A 105 22.24 -7.13 2.12
C ASP A 105 21.65 -8.19 1.17
N PHE A 106 20.60 -7.87 0.40
CA PHE A 106 19.88 -8.85 -0.43
C PHE A 106 19.82 -8.55 -1.94
N ILE A 107 19.98 -7.30 -2.38
CA ILE A 107 19.84 -6.93 -3.80
C ILE A 107 21.21 -6.59 -4.40
N GLY A 108 21.98 -5.70 -3.76
CA GLY A 108 23.34 -5.39 -4.15
C GLY A 108 23.70 -3.90 -4.12
N ARG A 109 24.98 -3.61 -4.36
CA ARG A 109 25.56 -2.26 -4.25
C ARG A 109 25.04 -1.30 -5.33
N GLU A 110 24.81 -1.78 -6.54
CA GLU A 110 24.29 -0.95 -7.63
C GLU A 110 22.86 -0.46 -7.33
N ALA A 111 22.00 -1.36 -6.86
CA ALA A 111 20.65 -1.00 -6.42
C ALA A 111 20.67 -0.02 -5.23
N LEU A 112 21.62 -0.19 -4.29
CA LEU A 112 21.79 0.76 -3.19
C LEU A 112 22.21 2.14 -3.70
N HIS A 113 23.15 2.19 -4.65
CA HIS A 113 23.61 3.44 -5.25
C HIS A 113 22.48 4.15 -6.00
N TRP A 114 21.72 3.41 -6.80
CA TRP A 114 20.52 3.93 -7.46
C TRP A 114 19.52 4.49 -6.45
N PHE A 115 19.18 3.72 -5.42
CA PHE A 115 18.24 4.15 -4.39
C PHE A 115 18.74 5.41 -3.69
N ASP A 116 20.04 5.50 -3.40
CA ASP A 116 20.62 6.65 -2.73
C ASP A 116 20.55 7.92 -3.55
N GLN A 117 20.72 7.83 -4.87
CA GLN A 117 20.55 8.97 -5.77
C GLN A 117 19.06 9.34 -5.93
N ALA A 118 18.20 8.36 -6.15
CA ALA A 118 16.79 8.58 -6.40
C ALA A 118 16.04 9.12 -5.18
N SER A 119 16.36 8.61 -3.98
CA SER A 119 15.69 8.99 -2.73
C SER A 119 16.17 10.32 -2.15
N GLU A 120 17.35 10.83 -2.54
CA GLU A 120 17.97 12.00 -1.90
C GLU A 120 17.05 13.23 -1.77
N PRO A 121 16.28 13.62 -2.80
CA PRO A 121 15.39 14.77 -2.69
C PRO A 121 14.29 14.63 -1.64
N PHE A 122 13.98 13.40 -1.23
CA PHE A 122 12.91 13.07 -0.29
C PHE A 122 13.44 12.74 1.12
N ARG A 123 14.76 12.55 1.26
CA ARG A 123 15.46 12.34 2.54
C ARG A 123 15.86 13.65 3.21
N GLY A 124 16.07 14.71 2.42
CA GLY A 124 16.58 15.98 2.91
C GLY A 124 15.70 16.61 4.00
N PHE A 125 16.29 17.49 4.82
CA PHE A 125 15.54 18.30 5.77
C PHE A 125 14.38 18.96 5.04
N ALA A 126 13.15 18.75 5.54
CA ALA A 126 12.00 19.49 5.06
C ALA A 126 12.42 20.95 4.92
N ARG A 127 12.15 21.57 3.75
CA ARG A 127 12.37 23.02 3.58
C ARG A 127 11.82 23.71 4.84
N PRO A 128 12.51 24.71 5.42
CA PRO A 128 12.02 25.37 6.63
C PRO A 128 10.55 25.78 6.41
N GLY A 129 9.61 25.12 7.11
CA GLY A 129 8.18 25.35 6.96
C GLY A 129 7.32 24.17 6.46
N GLY A 130 7.90 23.06 6.00
CA GLY A 130 7.13 21.86 5.64
C GLY A 130 6.87 20.95 6.85
N ASN A 131 5.65 20.96 7.41
CA ASN A 131 5.25 19.94 8.39
C ASN A 131 4.92 18.63 7.65
N LEU A 132 5.42 17.52 8.17
CA LEU A 132 5.08 16.16 7.75
C LEU A 132 4.11 15.57 8.78
N ASP A 133 3.05 14.94 8.32
CA ASP A 133 2.04 14.28 9.17
C ASP A 133 2.54 12.90 9.64
N TYR A 134 3.16 12.11 8.75
CA TYR A 134 3.58 10.72 9.02
C TYR A 134 5.00 10.37 8.54
N GLY A 135 5.56 11.17 7.62
CA GLY A 135 6.94 11.11 7.17
C GLY A 135 7.22 10.04 6.13
N ALA A 136 7.12 8.76 6.49
CA ALA A 136 7.16 7.68 5.52
C ALA A 136 6.56 6.37 6.03
N PHE A 137 6.08 5.56 5.08
CA PHE A 137 5.81 4.15 5.31
C PHE A 137 6.92 3.27 4.73
N PHE A 138 7.09 2.10 5.33
CA PHE A 138 8.03 1.08 4.87
C PHE A 138 7.27 -0.15 4.38
N GLY A 139 7.60 -0.65 3.20
CA GLY A 139 7.00 -1.85 2.64
C GLY A 139 8.04 -2.84 2.12
N SER A 140 7.73 -4.12 2.19
CA SER A 140 8.59 -5.15 1.60
C SER A 140 7.79 -6.33 1.10
N SER A 141 8.42 -7.11 0.23
CA SER A 141 7.82 -8.29 -0.38
C SER A 141 8.84 -9.40 -0.55
N TYR A 142 8.38 -10.64 -0.36
CA TYR A 142 9.20 -11.83 -0.32
C TYR A 142 8.58 -12.91 -1.19
N ASP A 143 9.43 -13.67 -1.87
CA ASP A 143 9.08 -14.93 -2.53
C ASP A 143 9.91 -16.07 -1.93
N ARG A 144 9.92 -17.24 -2.58
CA ARG A 144 10.69 -18.41 -2.12
C ARG A 144 12.21 -18.16 -2.05
N ASP A 145 12.71 -17.21 -2.84
CA ASP A 145 14.14 -16.93 -3.00
C ASP A 145 14.61 -15.79 -2.06
N GLY A 146 13.74 -15.33 -1.14
CA GLY A 146 14.06 -14.28 -0.17
C GLY A 146 13.38 -12.95 -0.47
N LEU A 147 14.03 -11.84 -0.13
CA LEU A 147 13.54 -10.49 -0.42
C LEU A 147 13.40 -10.29 -1.93
N TYR A 148 12.18 -10.02 -2.39
CA TYR A 148 11.89 -9.71 -3.79
C TYR A 148 11.95 -8.21 -4.05
N ALA A 149 11.33 -7.41 -3.17
CA ALA A 149 11.36 -5.97 -3.28
C ALA A 149 11.24 -5.30 -1.91
N SER A 150 11.87 -4.14 -1.78
CA SER A 150 11.75 -3.22 -0.64
C SER A 150 11.27 -1.86 -1.16
N LYS A 151 10.46 -1.16 -0.35
CA LYS A 151 9.79 0.09 -0.73
C LYS A 151 9.77 1.08 0.41
N VAL A 152 9.88 2.36 0.07
CA VAL A 152 9.61 3.48 0.99
C VAL A 152 8.60 4.41 0.33
N TYR A 153 7.62 4.84 1.10
CA TYR A 153 6.56 5.76 0.71
C TYR A 153 6.81 7.09 1.41
N TYR A 154 7.56 7.98 0.78
CA TYR A 154 7.91 9.28 1.34
C TYR A 154 6.73 10.23 1.25
N GLU A 155 6.25 10.72 2.40
CA GLU A 155 5.27 11.80 2.44
C GLU A 155 5.83 13.02 1.70
N LEU A 156 4.97 13.67 0.92
CA LEU A 156 5.31 14.93 0.28
C LEU A 156 4.63 16.07 1.04
N PRO A 157 5.38 17.12 1.44
CA PRO A 157 4.76 18.33 1.96
C PRO A 157 3.77 18.89 0.94
N GLY A 158 2.65 19.44 1.42
CA GLY A 158 1.47 19.83 0.64
C GLY A 158 1.66 20.94 -0.42
N ASP A 159 2.90 21.34 -0.70
CA ASP A 159 3.27 22.44 -1.59
C ASP A 159 3.84 21.91 -2.91
N ALA A 160 3.52 22.59 -4.02
CA ALA A 160 3.84 22.18 -5.40
C ALA A 160 5.34 21.97 -5.72
N GLY A 161 6.27 22.36 -4.83
CA GLY A 161 7.71 22.30 -5.03
C GLY A 161 8.32 20.89 -5.06
N THR A 162 7.55 19.84 -4.76
CA THR A 162 8.03 18.44 -4.73
C THR A 162 8.05 17.75 -6.10
N ILE A 163 7.35 18.30 -7.10
CA ILE A 163 7.35 17.76 -8.48
C ILE A 163 8.64 18.12 -9.23
N GLU A 164 9.36 19.16 -8.79
CA GLU A 164 10.60 19.65 -9.42
C GLU A 164 11.75 18.62 -9.38
N ASN A 165 11.72 17.71 -8.40
CA ASN A 165 12.77 16.73 -8.16
C ASN A 165 12.50 15.35 -8.80
N LEU A 166 11.45 15.24 -9.62
CA LEU A 166 11.15 13.98 -10.31
C LEU A 166 12.12 13.76 -11.50
N PRO A 167 12.46 12.50 -11.81
CA PRO A 167 13.09 12.17 -13.08
C PRO A 167 12.30 12.75 -14.25
N ARG A 168 13.01 13.26 -15.28
CA ARG A 168 12.41 14.01 -16.39
C ARG A 168 11.21 13.32 -17.03
N ASP A 169 11.32 12.02 -17.27
CA ASP A 169 10.27 11.26 -17.92
C ASP A 169 9.03 11.13 -17.00
N LEU A 170 9.25 10.89 -15.70
CA LEU A 170 8.17 10.82 -14.71
C LEU A 170 7.50 12.19 -14.52
N ALA A 171 8.28 13.26 -14.56
CA ALA A 171 7.76 14.63 -14.52
C ALA A 171 6.81 14.89 -15.69
N GLY A 172 7.12 14.41 -16.90
CA GLY A 172 6.24 14.51 -18.07
C GLY A 172 4.88 13.83 -17.85
N VAL A 173 4.89 12.60 -17.33
CA VAL A 173 3.68 11.83 -16.98
C VAL A 173 2.85 12.57 -15.93
N VAL A 174 3.49 13.02 -14.85
CA VAL A 174 2.85 13.73 -13.74
C VAL A 174 2.23 15.07 -14.18
N GLN A 175 2.93 15.83 -15.02
CA GLN A 175 2.42 17.10 -15.54
C GLN A 175 1.25 16.90 -16.51
N ALA A 176 1.17 15.77 -17.21
CA ALA A 176 -0.04 15.41 -17.96
C ALA A 176 -1.21 15.17 -17.01
N ALA A 177 -1.01 14.37 -15.96
CA ALA A 177 -2.05 14.08 -14.97
C ALA A 177 -2.58 15.33 -14.27
N LEU A 178 -1.71 16.21 -13.76
CA LEU A 178 -2.10 17.43 -13.06
C LEU A 178 -2.90 18.42 -13.93
N ARG A 179 -2.66 18.43 -15.25
CA ARG A 179 -3.42 19.29 -16.18
C ARG A 179 -4.78 18.73 -16.55
N MET A 180 -4.92 17.40 -16.53
CA MET A 180 -6.08 16.71 -17.11
C MET A 180 -7.05 16.17 -16.06
N VAL A 181 -6.58 15.96 -14.83
CA VAL A 181 -7.40 15.44 -13.72
C VAL A 181 -7.50 16.53 -12.65
N PRO A 182 -8.64 17.24 -12.56
CA PRO A 182 -8.85 18.26 -11.53
C PRO A 182 -8.78 17.69 -10.11
N GLY A 183 -8.27 18.49 -9.17
CA GLY A 183 -8.27 18.14 -7.75
C GLY A 183 -7.21 17.11 -7.33
N LEU A 184 -6.22 16.82 -8.17
CA LEU A 184 -5.06 16.03 -7.74
C LEU A 184 -4.17 16.83 -6.80
N LYS A 185 -3.94 16.28 -5.60
CA LYS A 185 -2.93 16.79 -4.66
C LYS A 185 -1.85 15.72 -4.44
N PRO A 186 -0.55 16.03 -4.66
CA PRO A 186 0.53 15.11 -4.32
C PRO A 186 0.41 14.68 -2.86
N LEU A 187 0.58 13.38 -2.59
CA LEU A 187 0.47 12.81 -1.25
C LEU A 187 1.78 12.16 -0.81
N PHE A 188 2.30 11.23 -1.61
CA PHE A 188 3.58 10.59 -1.36
C PHE A 188 4.26 10.15 -2.66
N THR A 189 5.59 10.03 -2.63
CA THR A 189 6.34 9.30 -3.67
C THR A 189 6.75 7.93 -3.16
N THR A 190 6.60 6.91 -3.99
CA THR A 190 7.05 5.55 -3.67
C THR A 190 8.37 5.29 -4.39
N MET A 191 9.41 4.95 -3.62
CA MET A 191 10.66 4.38 -4.12
C MET A 191 10.61 2.88 -3.92
N ALA A 192 10.83 2.11 -4.99
CA ALA A 192 10.82 0.65 -4.95
C ALA A 192 12.12 0.10 -5.55
N ALA A 193 12.84 -0.71 -4.78
CA ALA A 193 13.96 -1.50 -5.25
C ALA A 193 13.51 -2.96 -5.34
N GLN A 194 13.46 -3.50 -6.55
CA GLN A 194 13.23 -4.91 -6.83
C GLN A 194 14.58 -5.54 -7.23
N ARG A 195 14.65 -6.87 -7.25
CA ARG A 195 15.87 -7.59 -7.68
C ARG A 195 16.36 -7.17 -9.07
N ASP A 196 15.43 -6.83 -9.95
CA ASP A 196 15.65 -6.57 -11.37
C ASP A 196 15.40 -5.12 -11.79
N LEU A 197 14.75 -4.32 -10.95
CA LEU A 197 14.30 -2.97 -11.32
C LEU A 197 14.23 -2.02 -10.12
N GLY A 198 14.75 -0.81 -10.32
CA GLY A 198 14.41 0.36 -9.51
C GLY A 198 13.22 1.11 -10.12
N GLY A 199 12.24 1.49 -9.31
CA GLY A 199 11.05 2.21 -9.75
C GLY A 199 10.69 3.35 -8.82
N GLN A 200 10.16 4.43 -9.40
CA GLN A 200 9.58 5.56 -8.69
C GLN A 200 8.14 5.79 -9.16
N ARG A 201 7.24 6.06 -8.22
CA ARG A 201 5.88 6.54 -8.50
C ARG A 201 5.56 7.79 -7.70
N LEU A 202 4.65 8.59 -8.23
CA LEU A 202 4.02 9.68 -7.51
C LEU A 202 2.53 9.39 -7.34
N THR A 203 2.05 9.42 -6.10
CA THR A 203 0.65 9.18 -5.74
C THR A 203 -0.03 10.46 -5.33
N PHE A 204 -1.24 10.66 -5.85
CA PHE A 204 -2.08 11.82 -5.62
C PHE A 204 -3.35 11.42 -4.89
N ALA A 205 -3.77 12.24 -3.94
CA ALA A 205 -5.13 12.23 -3.44
C ALA A 205 -6.05 12.93 -4.44
N CYS A 206 -7.20 12.31 -4.75
CA CYS A 206 -8.28 12.97 -5.49
C CYS A 206 -9.15 13.76 -4.52
N THR A 207 -8.93 15.08 -4.40
CA THR A 207 -9.69 15.93 -3.45
C THR A 207 -11.04 16.41 -4.00
N GLN A 208 -11.37 16.02 -5.24
CA GLN A 208 -12.67 16.24 -5.85
C GLN A 208 -13.27 14.89 -6.22
N ALA A 209 -14.57 14.86 -6.50
CA ALA A 209 -15.22 13.66 -7.00
C ALA A 209 -14.57 13.24 -8.33
N LEU A 210 -14.27 11.96 -8.49
CA LEU A 210 -13.63 11.41 -9.66
C LEU A 210 -14.63 10.55 -10.43
N ARG A 211 -15.01 10.98 -11.64
CA ARG A 211 -15.68 10.08 -12.58
C ARG A 211 -14.64 9.26 -13.30
N LEU A 212 -14.80 7.94 -13.33
CA LEU A 212 -13.80 7.08 -13.96
C LEU A 212 -13.63 7.39 -15.46
N ALA A 213 -14.70 7.78 -16.14
CA ALA A 213 -14.64 8.18 -17.56
C ALA A 213 -13.75 9.41 -17.81
N ASP A 214 -13.60 10.29 -16.80
CA ASP A 214 -12.77 11.50 -16.91
C ASP A 214 -11.27 11.16 -16.86
N LEU A 215 -10.90 9.90 -16.62
CA LEU A 215 -9.51 9.42 -16.77
C LEU A 215 -9.11 9.18 -18.23
N GLN A 216 -10.06 9.11 -19.17
CA GLN A 216 -9.76 8.81 -20.57
C GLN A 216 -8.71 9.75 -21.17
N PRO A 217 -8.81 11.10 -21.03
CA PRO A 217 -7.85 12.01 -21.66
C PRO A 217 -6.41 11.80 -21.18
N VAL A 218 -6.21 11.64 -19.86
CA VAL A 218 -4.88 11.38 -19.31
C VAL A 218 -4.37 10.01 -19.76
N MET A 219 -5.22 8.98 -19.75
CA MET A 219 -4.82 7.64 -20.17
C MET A 219 -4.47 7.57 -21.66
N ASP A 220 -5.16 8.33 -22.52
CA ASP A 220 -4.83 8.44 -23.95
C ASP A 220 -3.46 9.06 -24.16
N VAL A 221 -3.16 10.17 -23.46
CA VAL A 221 -1.84 10.82 -23.52
C VAL A 221 -0.71 9.92 -23.01
N LEU A 222 -1.01 9.05 -22.05
CA LEU A 222 -0.07 8.05 -21.54
C LEU A 222 0.02 6.80 -22.42
N GLY A 223 -0.76 6.70 -23.50
CA GLY A 223 -0.78 5.53 -24.39
C GLY A 223 -1.50 4.30 -23.83
N ILE A 224 -2.23 4.45 -22.72
CA ILE A 224 -2.92 3.38 -22.00
C ILE A 224 -4.45 3.53 -22.04
N GLY A 225 -4.99 4.44 -22.83
CA GLY A 225 -6.43 4.73 -22.94
C GLY A 225 -7.32 3.53 -23.22
N HIS A 226 -6.83 2.58 -24.02
CA HIS A 226 -7.51 1.32 -24.33
C HIS A 226 -7.73 0.41 -23.09
N ARG A 227 -7.14 0.73 -21.94
CA ARG A 227 -7.29 -0.01 -20.68
C ARG A 227 -8.46 0.48 -19.82
N LEU A 228 -8.98 1.68 -20.05
CA LEU A 228 -10.03 2.27 -19.21
C LEU A 228 -11.30 1.39 -19.12
N PRO A 229 -11.81 0.79 -20.21
CA PRO A 229 -13.00 -0.06 -20.12
C PRO A 229 -12.86 -1.21 -19.10
N GLY A 230 -11.67 -1.82 -19.00
CA GLY A 230 -11.42 -2.89 -18.04
C GLY A 230 -11.38 -2.40 -16.58
N ILE A 231 -10.85 -1.19 -16.35
CA ILE A 231 -10.89 -0.54 -15.05
C ILE A 231 -12.34 -0.24 -14.65
N MET A 232 -13.11 0.38 -15.54
CA MET A 232 -14.52 0.70 -15.30
C MET A 232 -15.35 -0.55 -15.04
N GLN A 233 -15.16 -1.61 -15.81
CA GLN A 233 -15.87 -2.88 -15.62
C GLN A 233 -15.60 -3.46 -14.21
N LEU A 234 -14.34 -3.51 -13.79
CA LEU A 234 -13.99 -4.07 -12.48
C LEU A 234 -14.48 -3.18 -11.34
N VAL A 235 -14.25 -1.87 -11.40
CA VAL A 235 -14.72 -0.93 -10.35
C VAL A 235 -16.24 -0.93 -10.26
N GLY A 236 -16.92 -0.84 -11.41
CA GLY A 236 -18.37 -0.90 -11.49
C GLY A 236 -18.92 -2.21 -10.92
N LEU A 237 -18.26 -3.34 -11.16
CA LEU A 237 -18.68 -4.62 -10.56
C LEU A 237 -18.50 -4.64 -9.04
N VAL A 238 -17.30 -4.31 -8.55
CA VAL A 238 -17.00 -4.46 -7.11
C VAL A 238 -17.69 -3.41 -6.23
N LEU A 239 -18.01 -2.24 -6.80
CA LEU A 239 -18.72 -1.16 -6.10
C LEU A 239 -20.22 -1.13 -6.42
N GLY A 240 -20.79 -2.17 -7.05
CA GLY A 240 -22.24 -2.29 -7.22
C GLY A 240 -22.85 -1.29 -8.22
N GLY A 241 -22.14 -0.98 -9.30
CA GLY A 241 -22.57 -0.09 -10.38
C GLY A 241 -22.05 1.35 -10.26
N ARG A 242 -21.14 1.62 -9.33
CA ARG A 242 -20.58 2.97 -9.11
C ARG A 242 -19.41 3.26 -10.06
N PHE A 243 -19.52 4.38 -10.78
CA PHE A 243 -18.46 4.92 -11.65
C PHE A 243 -18.00 6.33 -11.24
N ASP A 244 -18.63 6.90 -10.20
CA ASP A 244 -18.29 8.19 -9.60
C ASP A 244 -17.78 7.93 -8.17
N LEU A 245 -16.51 8.22 -7.94
CA LEU A 245 -15.89 8.11 -6.62
C LEU A 245 -16.00 9.46 -5.90
N PRO A 246 -16.39 9.49 -4.62
CA PRO A 246 -16.52 10.73 -3.86
C PRO A 246 -15.15 11.41 -3.68
N PRO A 247 -15.12 12.71 -3.31
CA PRO A 247 -13.89 13.37 -2.88
C PRO A 247 -13.18 12.55 -1.79
N HIS A 248 -11.86 12.41 -1.91
CA HIS A 248 -11.03 11.58 -1.05
C HIS A 248 -11.36 10.07 -1.06
N GLY A 249 -12.21 9.61 -1.99
CA GLY A 249 -12.53 8.20 -2.19
C GLY A 249 -11.51 7.43 -3.02
N ALA A 250 -10.55 8.13 -3.64
CA ALA A 250 -9.56 7.54 -4.53
C ALA A 250 -8.18 8.18 -4.42
N LEU A 251 -7.15 7.38 -4.69
CA LEU A 251 -5.81 7.84 -5.03
C LEU A 251 -5.46 7.41 -6.44
N LEU A 252 -4.66 8.24 -7.13
CA LEU A 252 -4.09 7.90 -8.43
C LEU A 252 -2.58 7.94 -8.31
N ALA A 253 -1.92 6.83 -8.64
CA ALA A 253 -0.48 6.77 -8.76
C ALA A 253 -0.05 6.68 -10.21
N PHE A 254 0.97 7.46 -10.55
CA PHE A 254 1.59 7.48 -11.86
C PHE A 254 3.05 7.06 -11.74
N GLY A 255 3.48 6.18 -12.64
CA GLY A 255 4.82 5.63 -12.65
C GLY A 255 5.38 5.46 -14.06
N LEU A 256 6.63 5.02 -14.10
CA LEU A 256 7.27 4.51 -15.31
C LEU A 256 7.78 3.11 -15.03
N GLY A 257 7.33 2.16 -15.84
CA GLY A 257 7.81 0.79 -15.88
C GLY A 257 8.57 0.49 -17.17
N PRO A 258 9.01 -0.77 -17.35
CA PRO A 258 9.67 -1.21 -18.58
C PRO A 258 8.81 -1.00 -19.84
N ASP A 259 7.49 -1.10 -19.69
CA ASP A 259 6.50 -0.94 -20.77
C ASP A 259 6.00 0.50 -20.93
N GLY A 260 6.69 1.47 -20.32
CA GLY A 260 6.34 2.89 -20.36
C GLY A 260 5.50 3.34 -19.17
N PRO A 261 4.67 4.40 -19.33
CA PRO A 261 3.83 4.92 -18.25
C PRO A 261 2.88 3.86 -17.69
N ASP A 262 2.77 3.83 -16.36
CA ASP A 262 1.78 3.03 -15.64
C ASP A 262 0.87 3.91 -14.78
N LEU A 263 -0.38 3.46 -14.64
CA LEU A 263 -1.38 4.07 -13.78
C LEU A 263 -1.90 3.02 -12.79
N GLU A 264 -2.02 3.42 -11.53
CA GLU A 264 -2.69 2.64 -10.50
C GLU A 264 -3.77 3.48 -9.81
N LEU A 265 -5.02 3.01 -9.91
CA LEU A 265 -6.17 3.57 -9.19
C LEU A 265 -6.31 2.82 -7.86
N TYR A 266 -6.31 3.54 -6.74
CA TYR A 266 -6.61 3.01 -5.42
C TYR A 266 -8.00 3.51 -5.02
N VAL A 267 -8.92 2.59 -4.70
CA VAL A 267 -10.24 2.93 -4.17
C VAL A 267 -10.21 2.71 -2.65
N LEU A 268 -10.41 3.78 -1.89
CA LEU A 268 -10.39 3.77 -0.43
C LEU A 268 -11.77 3.35 0.08
N LEU A 269 -11.93 2.06 0.40
CA LEU A 269 -13.24 1.45 0.68
C LEU A 269 -13.97 2.10 1.86
N SER A 270 -13.24 2.63 2.85
CA SER A 270 -13.82 3.36 3.99
C SER A 270 -14.43 4.71 3.62
N ALA A 271 -14.01 5.31 2.51
CA ALA A 271 -14.50 6.59 2.01
C ALA A 271 -15.59 6.42 0.94
N ILE A 272 -15.83 5.19 0.47
CA ILE A 272 -16.93 4.89 -0.45
C ILE A 272 -18.20 4.69 0.37
N PRO A 273 -19.25 5.51 0.17
CA PRO A 273 -20.52 5.22 0.79
C PRO A 273 -21.05 3.90 0.21
N ASP A 274 -21.78 3.14 1.02
CA ASP A 274 -22.54 1.98 0.55
C ASP A 274 -21.74 0.91 -0.22
N VAL A 275 -20.48 0.64 0.16
CA VAL A 275 -19.73 -0.52 -0.37
C VAL A 275 -20.59 -1.79 -0.24
N PRO A 276 -20.82 -2.54 -1.34
CA PRO A 276 -21.65 -3.74 -1.28
C PRO A 276 -21.17 -4.71 -0.20
N PRO A 277 -22.05 -5.25 0.66
CA PRO A 277 -21.66 -6.26 1.64
C PRO A 277 -21.00 -7.49 1.00
N ALA A 278 -21.37 -7.79 -0.24
CA ALA A 278 -20.81 -8.86 -1.06
C ALA A 278 -19.60 -8.44 -1.91
N PHE A 279 -18.92 -7.32 -1.59
CA PHE A 279 -17.77 -6.78 -2.34
C PHE A 279 -16.75 -7.86 -2.73
N LEU A 280 -16.35 -8.72 -1.79
CA LEU A 280 -15.36 -9.76 -2.06
C LEU A 280 -15.90 -10.85 -3.00
N SER A 281 -17.18 -11.21 -2.88
CA SER A 281 -17.85 -12.13 -3.81
C SER A 281 -17.96 -11.54 -5.22
N LEU A 282 -18.25 -10.24 -5.33
CA LEU A 282 -18.27 -9.54 -6.61
C LEU A 282 -16.87 -9.45 -7.23
N LEU A 283 -15.84 -9.22 -6.42
CA LEU A 283 -14.46 -9.22 -6.87
C LEU A 283 -14.01 -10.60 -7.36
N THR A 284 -14.27 -11.65 -6.59
CA THR A 284 -13.93 -13.03 -6.98
C THR A 284 -14.67 -13.45 -8.25
N MET A 285 -15.94 -13.03 -8.41
CA MET A 285 -16.68 -13.19 -9.65
C MET A 285 -16.02 -12.46 -10.83
N GLY A 286 -15.56 -11.22 -10.63
CA GLY A 286 -14.79 -10.48 -11.65
C GLY A 286 -13.41 -11.06 -11.96
N LEU A 287 -12.88 -11.91 -11.07
CA LEU A 287 -11.65 -12.66 -11.24
C LEU A 287 -11.87 -14.07 -11.80
N ALA A 288 -13.12 -14.53 -11.99
CA ALA A 288 -13.40 -15.88 -12.48
C ALA A 288 -12.83 -16.15 -13.88
N GLU A 289 -12.81 -15.12 -14.74
CA GLU A 289 -12.15 -15.15 -16.06
C GLU A 289 -10.61 -15.20 -15.97
N ARG A 290 -10.06 -15.13 -14.75
CA ARG A 290 -8.62 -15.18 -14.46
C ARG A 290 -8.32 -16.23 -13.38
N PRO A 291 -8.51 -17.53 -13.67
CA PRO A 291 -8.48 -18.60 -12.64
C PRO A 291 -7.20 -18.64 -11.81
N ARG A 292 -6.04 -18.34 -12.43
CA ARG A 292 -4.76 -18.28 -11.71
C ARG A 292 -4.72 -17.15 -10.68
N GLY A 293 -5.27 -15.98 -11.02
CA GLY A 293 -5.35 -14.83 -10.13
C GLY A 293 -6.33 -15.07 -8.99
N LEU A 294 -7.49 -15.67 -9.29
CA LEU A 294 -8.48 -16.06 -8.29
C LEU A 294 -7.91 -17.07 -7.30
N HIS A 295 -7.29 -18.15 -7.78
CA HIS A 295 -6.67 -19.15 -6.92
C HIS A 295 -5.57 -18.58 -6.03
N ALA A 296 -4.76 -17.65 -6.57
CA ALA A 296 -3.73 -16.97 -5.79
C ALA A 296 -4.34 -16.08 -4.69
N LEU A 297 -5.44 -15.37 -5.00
CA LEU A 297 -6.16 -14.58 -4.01
C LEU A 297 -6.72 -15.47 -2.89
N GLU A 298 -7.35 -16.59 -3.22
CA GLU A 298 -7.88 -17.55 -2.23
C GLU A 298 -6.79 -18.08 -1.31
N ARG A 299 -5.65 -18.50 -1.89
CA ARG A 299 -4.48 -18.94 -1.12
C ARG A 299 -3.96 -17.84 -0.20
N TRP A 300 -3.90 -16.60 -0.69
CA TRP A 300 -3.44 -15.46 0.10
C TRP A 300 -4.41 -15.11 1.23
N MET A 301 -5.72 -15.12 0.98
CA MET A 301 -6.72 -14.91 2.03
C MET A 301 -6.58 -15.98 3.12
N GLY A 302 -6.49 -17.26 2.73
CA GLY A 302 -6.28 -18.36 3.69
C GLY A 302 -5.00 -18.20 4.53
N ALA A 303 -3.91 -17.68 3.94
CA ALA A 303 -2.66 -17.46 4.65
C ALA A 303 -2.76 -16.37 5.74
N PHE A 304 -3.63 -15.37 5.56
CA PHE A 304 -3.86 -14.29 6.51
C PHE A 304 -5.08 -14.47 7.41
N THR A 305 -5.87 -15.54 7.22
CA THR A 305 -6.95 -15.90 8.12
C THR A 305 -6.39 -16.56 9.40
N PRO A 306 -6.71 -16.06 10.61
CA PRO A 306 -6.43 -16.78 11.86
C PRO A 306 -7.10 -18.15 11.91
N GLU A 307 -6.49 -19.11 12.62
CA GLU A 307 -7.01 -20.50 12.72
C GLU A 307 -8.44 -20.55 13.27
N ASP A 308 -8.77 -19.67 14.22
CA ASP A 308 -10.09 -19.58 14.86
C ASP A 308 -11.07 -18.62 14.16
N ALA A 309 -10.71 -18.09 12.98
CA ALA A 309 -11.50 -17.11 12.25
C ALA A 309 -11.96 -17.64 10.90
N HIS A 310 -13.14 -17.19 10.47
CA HIS A 310 -13.63 -17.51 9.13
C HIS A 310 -13.00 -16.62 8.05
N TRP A 311 -12.67 -15.37 8.39
CA TRP A 311 -12.21 -14.33 7.47
C TRP A 311 -10.91 -13.67 7.95
N PRO A 312 -10.05 -13.17 7.04
CA PRO A 312 -8.76 -12.58 7.41
C PRO A 312 -8.89 -11.20 8.07
N GLY A 313 -10.00 -10.51 7.85
CA GLY A 313 -10.25 -9.16 8.36
C GLY A 313 -10.99 -8.31 7.35
N ARG A 314 -10.78 -6.99 7.40
CA ARG A 314 -11.45 -6.00 6.56
C ARG A 314 -10.51 -5.53 5.46
N PHE A 315 -11.04 -5.29 4.26
CA PHE A 315 -10.26 -4.68 3.20
C PHE A 315 -10.33 -3.16 3.31
N SER A 316 -9.18 -2.49 3.34
CA SER A 316 -9.05 -1.03 3.38
C SER A 316 -9.10 -0.44 1.98
N ILE A 317 -8.44 -1.10 1.02
CA ILE A 317 -8.22 -0.61 -0.33
C ILE A 317 -8.35 -1.75 -1.33
N VAL A 318 -8.98 -1.44 -2.46
CA VAL A 318 -8.83 -2.20 -3.71
C VAL A 318 -8.13 -1.33 -4.73
N SER A 319 -7.03 -1.81 -5.32
CA SER A 319 -6.34 -1.08 -6.38
C SER A 319 -6.38 -1.81 -7.71
N LEU A 320 -6.32 -1.04 -8.80
CA LEU A 320 -6.22 -1.52 -10.17
C LEU A 320 -5.03 -0.87 -10.83
N ARG A 321 -4.03 -1.67 -11.18
CA ARG A 321 -2.84 -1.22 -11.92
C ARG A 321 -2.88 -1.69 -13.36
N THR A 322 -2.51 -0.81 -14.29
CA THR A 322 -2.39 -1.13 -15.72
C THR A 322 -1.25 -0.35 -16.35
N ASP A 323 -0.74 -0.88 -17.45
CA ASP A 323 0.23 -0.25 -18.33
C ASP A 323 -0.11 -0.61 -19.79
N ALA A 324 0.77 -0.26 -20.73
CA ALA A 324 0.56 -0.54 -22.15
C ALA A 324 0.49 -2.05 -22.43
N ALA A 325 1.25 -2.89 -21.72
CA ALA A 325 1.32 -4.34 -21.96
C ALA A 325 0.31 -5.15 -21.14
N SER A 326 -0.06 -4.65 -19.96
CA SER A 326 -0.82 -5.38 -18.94
C SER A 326 -2.23 -4.80 -18.74
N PRO A 327 -3.29 -5.63 -18.81
CA PRO A 327 -4.64 -5.20 -18.44
C PRO A 327 -4.71 -4.88 -16.94
N ALA A 328 -5.83 -4.30 -16.50
CA ALA A 328 -6.05 -3.95 -15.10
C ALA A 328 -5.88 -5.16 -14.16
N ARG A 329 -4.84 -5.13 -13.32
CA ARG A 329 -4.52 -6.13 -12.30
C ARG A 329 -4.93 -5.64 -10.93
N VAL A 330 -5.60 -6.51 -10.17
CA VAL A 330 -6.15 -6.16 -8.86
C VAL A 330 -5.09 -6.32 -7.77
N SER A 331 -5.05 -5.38 -6.83
CA SER A 331 -4.43 -5.59 -5.52
C SER A 331 -5.46 -5.32 -4.41
N LEU A 332 -5.32 -6.03 -3.29
CA LEU A 332 -6.16 -5.86 -2.10
C LEU A 332 -5.30 -5.57 -0.90
N TYR A 333 -5.75 -4.67 -0.06
CA TYR A 333 -5.05 -4.27 1.15
C TYR A 333 -5.91 -4.63 2.36
N LEU A 334 -5.31 -5.37 3.29
CA LEU A 334 -6.01 -6.01 4.40
C LEU A 334 -5.66 -5.31 5.69
N ARG A 335 -6.70 -4.99 6.46
CA ARG A 335 -6.68 -4.79 7.90
C ARG A 335 -6.96 -6.13 8.57
N PRO A 336 -5.95 -6.82 9.12
CA PRO A 336 -6.19 -8.15 9.66
C PRO A 336 -7.00 -8.08 10.95
N ILE A 337 -7.96 -9.00 11.12
CA ILE A 337 -8.92 -8.98 12.24
C ILE A 337 -8.22 -9.03 13.61
N GLU A 338 -7.12 -9.76 13.70
CA GLU A 338 -6.38 -9.87 14.95
C GLU A 338 -5.82 -8.53 15.39
N PHE A 339 -5.47 -7.63 14.46
CA PHE A 339 -4.85 -6.33 14.72
C PHE A 339 -5.85 -5.17 14.86
N GLU A 340 -7.16 -5.42 14.80
CA GLU A 340 -8.15 -4.39 15.08
C GLU A 340 -8.15 -4.00 16.55
N LEU A 341 -8.16 -2.71 16.83
CA LEU A 341 -8.23 -2.19 18.19
C LEU A 341 -9.70 -2.07 18.61
N PRO A 342 -10.04 -2.32 19.89
CA PRO A 342 -11.39 -2.13 20.37
C PRO A 342 -11.84 -0.68 20.13
N VAL A 343 -13.03 -0.50 19.58
CA VAL A 343 -13.74 0.78 19.64
C VAL A 343 -14.25 0.91 21.07
N ASP A 344 -13.87 1.96 21.79
CA ASP A 344 -14.41 2.18 23.15
C ASP A 344 -15.94 2.21 23.06
N VAL A 345 -16.60 1.19 23.60
CA VAL A 345 -18.02 1.27 23.91
C VAL A 345 -18.08 2.10 25.20
N PRO A 346 -18.70 3.29 25.21
CA PRO A 346 -18.92 3.99 26.47
C PRO A 346 -19.61 3.01 27.41
N ALA A 347 -19.03 2.81 28.60
CA ALA A 347 -19.64 1.99 29.63
C ALA A 347 -21.10 2.45 29.77
N GLN A 348 -22.05 1.57 29.48
CA GLN A 348 -23.45 1.82 29.79
C GLN A 348 -23.49 2.09 31.29
N ALA A 349 -23.80 3.33 31.66
CA ALA A 349 -24.07 3.69 33.03
C ALA A 349 -25.27 2.84 33.50
N HIS A 350 -25.01 1.97 34.47
CA HIS A 350 -26.04 1.27 35.21
C HIS A 350 -26.77 2.21 36.16
#